data_AF-A0A821MQL1-F1
#
_entry.id   AF-A0A821MQL1-F1
#
_cell.length_a   1.000
_cell.length_b   1.000
_cell.length_c   1.000
_cell.angle_alpha   90.00
_cell.angle_beta   90.00
_cell.angle_gamma   90.00
#
_symmetry.space_group_name_H-M   'P 1'
#
loop_
_entity.id
_entity.type
_entity.pdbx_description
1 polymer ?
#
loop_
_entity_poly.entity_id
_entity_poly.type
_entity_poly.pdbx_seq_one_letter_code
_entity_poly.pdbx_strand_id
1 'polypeptide(L)'
;MLMAVLAVCMLILVLFSCRRQIRDLNQPEYCRVISTPVSSNWIKQFQQHDYKIFSQNGEDGVLLWIFANIGTIHQPPRFVEFGVENGKQCNTRFLREHLGWQGLMMDANNADLTINLRREMISPKNINDLLSKYETPTTIDLLSIDIE
;
A
#
# COMPACT_ATOMS: atom_id res chain seq x y z
N MET A 1 22.12 -9.41 -19.09
CA MET A 1 21.11 -10.19 -18.34
C MET A 1 21.58 -10.65 -16.95
N LEU A 2 22.89 -10.59 -16.62
CA LEU A 2 23.41 -11.02 -15.30
C LEU A 2 23.45 -9.91 -14.23
N MET A 3 23.35 -8.63 -14.61
CA MET A 3 23.39 -7.49 -13.67
C MET A 3 22.05 -7.22 -12.97
N ALA A 4 20.90 -7.60 -13.56
CA ALA A 4 19.58 -7.37 -12.98
C ALA A 4 19.25 -8.36 -11.85
N VAL A 5 19.81 -9.57 -11.87
CA VAL A 5 19.59 -10.60 -10.85
C VAL A 5 20.35 -10.27 -9.55
N LEU A 6 21.51 -9.60 -9.65
CA LEU A 6 22.30 -9.18 -8.48
C LEU A 6 21.66 -8.01 -7.71
N ALA A 7 20.99 -7.08 -8.38
CA ALA A 7 20.31 -5.96 -7.74
C ALA A 7 19.06 -6.40 -6.94
N VAL A 8 18.31 -7.38 -7.45
CA VAL A 8 17.16 -7.98 -6.75
C VAL A 8 17.63 -8.80 -5.54
N CYS A 9 18.76 -9.51 -5.65
CA CYS A 9 19.34 -10.24 -4.50
C CYS A 9 19.89 -9.32 -3.40
N MET A 10 20.44 -8.14 -3.72
CA MET A 10 20.88 -7.19 -2.69
C MET A 10 19.71 -6.54 -1.93
N LEU A 11 18.57 -6.28 -2.60
CA LEU A 11 17.38 -5.75 -1.94
C LEU A 11 16.74 -6.78 -1.00
N ILE A 12 16.79 -8.07 -1.36
CA ILE A 12 16.31 -9.17 -0.52
C ILE A 12 17.20 -9.38 0.72
N LEU A 13 18.52 -9.15 0.62
CA LEU A 13 19.44 -9.29 1.77
C LEU A 13 19.30 -8.14 2.79
N VAL A 14 18.95 -6.93 2.36
CA VAL A 14 18.64 -5.81 3.28
C VAL A 14 17.33 -6.06 4.03
N LEU A 15 16.34 -6.69 3.40
CA LEU A 15 15.05 -7.03 4.03
C LEU A 15 15.14 -8.20 5.03
N PHE A 16 16.11 -9.11 4.90
CA PHE A 16 16.29 -10.21 5.87
C PHE A 16 16.94 -9.77 7.17
N SER A 17 17.75 -8.71 7.16
CA SER A 17 18.37 -8.17 8.38
C SER A 17 17.37 -7.45 9.29
N CYS A 18 16.20 -7.06 8.76
CA CYS A 18 15.12 -6.41 9.50
C CYS A 18 14.00 -7.38 9.96
N ARG A 19 14.18 -8.71 9.86
CA ARG A 19 13.16 -9.68 10.33
C ARG A 19 13.15 -9.89 11.85
N ARG A 20 14.14 -9.39 12.59
CA ARG A 20 14.25 -9.61 14.04
C ARG A 20 13.65 -8.52 14.91
N GLN A 21 13.41 -7.32 14.37
CA GLN A 21 13.01 -6.16 15.16
C GLN A 21 11.52 -5.79 15.05
N ILE A 22 10.75 -6.49 14.20
CA ILE A 22 9.33 -6.18 13.93
C ILE A 22 8.37 -7.08 14.75
N ARG A 23 8.89 -8.12 15.44
CA ARG A 23 8.05 -9.09 16.14
C ARG A 23 7.41 -8.56 17.44
N ASP A 24 7.77 -7.36 17.87
CA ASP A 24 7.33 -6.78 19.15
C ASP A 24 6.24 -5.69 19.02
N LEU A 25 5.70 -5.44 17.82
CA LEU A 25 4.69 -4.38 17.59
C LEU A 25 3.23 -4.84 17.66
N ASN A 26 2.95 -6.11 17.96
CA ASN A 26 1.60 -6.68 18.02
C ASN A 26 1.15 -7.03 19.45
N GLN A 27 1.26 -6.08 20.39
CA GLN A 27 0.60 -6.19 21.69
C GLN A 27 -0.23 -4.93 22.03
N PRO A 28 -1.45 -5.10 22.59
CA PRO A 28 -2.39 -4.01 22.87
C PRO A 28 -1.96 -3.04 23.99
N GLU A 29 -0.79 -3.24 24.62
CA GLU A 29 -0.26 -2.33 25.65
C GLU A 29 0.52 -1.11 25.09
N TYR A 30 0.82 -1.06 23.79
CA TYR A 30 1.65 0.01 23.21
C TYR A 30 0.97 1.39 23.10
N CYS A 31 -0.34 1.49 23.35
CA CYS A 31 -1.05 2.78 23.40
C CYS A 31 -0.72 3.64 24.64
N ARG A 32 0.12 3.18 25.57
CA ARG A 32 0.47 3.94 26.79
C ARG A 32 1.94 4.35 26.93
N VAL A 33 2.81 4.06 25.97
CA VAL A 33 4.25 4.38 26.09
C VAL A 33 4.76 5.12 24.85
N ILE A 34 4.30 6.36 24.63
CA ILE A 34 5.02 7.30 23.77
C ILE A 34 4.99 8.69 24.42
N SER A 35 5.75 8.85 25.50
CA SER A 35 6.05 10.16 26.10
C SER A 35 7.39 10.75 25.61
N THR A 36 7.99 10.19 24.55
CA THR A 36 9.15 10.78 23.88
C THR A 36 9.04 10.61 22.36
N PRO A 37 9.34 11.64 21.54
CA PRO A 37 9.23 11.50 20.10
C PRO A 37 10.35 10.59 19.58
N VAL A 38 9.97 9.44 19.02
CA VAL A 38 10.80 8.72 18.06
C VAL A 38 11.12 9.72 16.95
N SER A 39 12.39 10.01 16.70
CA SER A 39 12.81 11.02 15.71
C SER A 39 12.10 10.77 14.38
N SER A 40 11.16 11.64 14.03
CA SER A 40 10.30 11.53 12.84
C SER A 40 10.98 12.08 11.59
N ASN A 41 12.31 12.01 11.52
CA ASN A 41 13.07 12.58 10.41
C ASN A 41 12.63 12.02 9.04
N TRP A 42 12.20 10.74 9.00
CA TRP A 42 11.67 10.15 7.78
C TRP A 42 10.34 10.79 7.34
N ILE A 43 9.51 11.27 8.27
CA ILE A 43 8.25 12.00 7.97
C ILE A 43 8.57 13.33 7.29
N LYS A 44 9.63 14.03 7.72
CA LYS A 44 10.05 15.31 7.12
C LYS A 44 10.63 15.18 5.71
N GLN A 45 11.01 13.96 5.31
CA GLN A 45 11.65 13.69 4.02
C GLN A 45 10.66 13.24 2.94
N PHE A 46 9.36 13.25 3.22
CA PHE A 46 8.34 12.74 2.31
C PHE A 46 8.38 13.40 0.92
N GLN A 47 8.46 14.74 0.86
CA GLN A 47 8.55 15.51 -0.39
C GLN A 47 9.81 15.20 -1.22
N GLN A 48 10.84 14.64 -0.59
CA GLN A 48 12.07 14.24 -1.30
C GLN A 48 11.89 12.91 -2.03
N HIS A 49 10.78 12.22 -1.79
CA HIS A 49 10.44 10.91 -2.35
C HIS A 49 9.23 10.99 -3.28
N ASP A 50 8.77 12.18 -3.66
CA ASP A 50 7.77 12.35 -4.70
C ASP A 50 8.37 11.86 -6.03
N TYR A 51 7.96 10.65 -6.43
CA TYR A 51 8.43 10.02 -7.64
C TYR A 51 7.26 9.33 -8.33
N LYS A 52 7.09 9.63 -9.62
CA LYS A 52 5.95 9.18 -10.42
C LYS A 52 6.38 8.10 -11.41
N ILE A 53 5.68 6.98 -11.35
CA ILE A 53 5.73 5.91 -12.35
C ILE A 53 4.35 5.75 -12.98
N PHE A 54 3.33 5.58 -12.14
CA PHE A 54 1.94 5.38 -12.55
C PHE A 54 0.97 6.32 -11.85
N SER A 55 1.27 6.82 -10.65
CA SER A 55 0.37 7.70 -9.91
C SER A 55 0.24 9.09 -10.57
N GLN A 56 -0.64 9.95 -10.05
CA GLN A 56 -0.86 11.27 -10.64
C GLN A 56 0.25 12.26 -10.28
N ASN A 57 0.62 12.36 -9.00
CA ASN A 57 1.44 13.43 -8.44
C ASN A 57 2.70 12.94 -7.70
N GLY A 58 3.13 11.69 -7.90
CA GLY A 58 4.33 11.13 -7.28
C GLY A 58 4.09 10.29 -6.02
N GLU A 59 2.84 9.95 -5.75
CA GLU A 59 2.39 9.04 -4.70
C GLU A 59 3.11 7.67 -4.74
N ASP A 60 3.59 7.20 -5.91
CA ASP A 60 4.34 5.94 -5.99
C ASP A 60 5.57 5.96 -5.06
N GLY A 61 6.46 6.95 -5.21
CA GLY A 61 7.67 7.04 -4.39
C GLY A 61 7.38 7.30 -2.91
N VAL A 62 6.33 8.07 -2.66
CA VAL A 62 5.78 8.37 -1.34
C VAL A 62 5.29 7.10 -0.62
N LEU A 63 4.52 6.25 -1.29
CA LEU A 63 4.00 5.00 -0.72
C LEU A 63 5.14 4.02 -0.47
N LEU A 64 6.12 3.95 -1.38
CA LEU A 64 7.33 3.17 -1.18
C LEU A 64 8.09 3.64 0.07
N TRP A 65 8.22 4.96 0.25
CA TRP A 65 8.89 5.52 1.41
C TRP A 65 8.16 5.21 2.71
N ILE A 66 6.82 5.35 2.74
CA ILE A 66 6.01 4.98 3.91
C ILE A 66 6.24 3.51 4.26
N PHE A 67 5.98 2.59 3.32
CA PHE A 67 6.02 1.16 3.62
C PHE A 67 7.45 0.62 3.83
N ALA A 68 8.49 1.30 3.36
CA ALA A 68 9.86 1.02 3.74
C ALA A 68 10.15 1.34 5.22
N ASN A 69 9.46 2.33 5.81
CA ASN A 69 9.66 2.76 7.19
C ASN A 69 8.70 2.07 8.17
N ILE A 70 7.44 1.81 7.79
CA ILE A 70 6.43 1.22 8.68
C ILE A 70 6.25 -0.29 8.49
N GLY A 71 6.70 -0.86 7.37
CA GLY A 71 6.47 -2.26 7.03
C GLY A 71 5.01 -2.59 6.72
N THR A 72 4.70 -3.88 6.61
CA THR A 72 3.35 -4.40 6.32
C THR A 72 2.99 -5.48 7.33
N ILE A 73 1.71 -5.66 7.60
CA ILE A 73 1.18 -6.69 8.50
C ILE A 73 0.83 -7.97 7.75
N HIS A 74 0.48 -7.92 6.47
CA HIS A 74 0.16 -9.10 5.66
C HIS A 74 1.32 -9.55 4.74
N GLN A 75 1.33 -10.84 4.41
CA GLN A 75 2.22 -11.44 3.40
C GLN A 75 1.38 -12.38 2.49
N PRO A 76 1.08 -11.99 1.24
CA PRO A 76 1.40 -10.71 0.60
C PRO A 76 0.62 -9.52 1.22
N PRO A 77 1.15 -8.28 1.14
CA PRO A 77 0.45 -7.09 1.58
C PRO A 77 -0.87 -6.86 0.83
N ARG A 78 -1.82 -6.22 1.51
CA ARG A 78 -3.19 -6.03 1.03
C ARG A 78 -3.59 -4.58 0.92
N PHE A 79 -4.24 -4.22 -0.20
CA PHE A 79 -4.77 -2.88 -0.39
C PHE A 79 -6.24 -2.85 -0.82
N VAL A 80 -6.85 -1.69 -0.62
CA VAL A 80 -8.11 -1.30 -1.25
C VAL A 80 -7.93 0.10 -1.83
N GLU A 81 -8.39 0.31 -3.07
CA GLU A 81 -8.39 1.64 -3.71
C GLU A 81 -9.73 1.96 -4.37
N PHE A 82 -10.19 3.18 -4.15
CA PHE A 82 -11.43 3.72 -4.72
C PHE A 82 -11.11 4.87 -5.67
N GLY A 83 -11.80 4.91 -6.81
CA GLY A 83 -11.62 5.97 -7.82
C GLY A 83 -10.44 5.71 -8.77
N VAL A 84 -10.18 4.45 -9.15
CA VAL A 84 -8.98 4.10 -9.93
C VAL A 84 -9.10 4.31 -11.45
N GLU A 85 -10.25 4.80 -11.94
CA GLU A 85 -10.59 4.81 -13.37
C GLU A 85 -10.32 3.43 -14.01
N ASN A 86 -9.56 3.38 -15.10
CA ASN A 86 -9.18 2.15 -15.80
C ASN A 86 -7.96 1.42 -15.18
N GLY A 87 -7.47 1.85 -14.02
CA GLY A 87 -6.36 1.23 -13.29
C GLY A 87 -4.98 1.40 -13.94
N LYS A 88 -4.82 2.23 -14.98
CA LYS A 88 -3.52 2.55 -15.60
C LYS A 88 -2.75 3.63 -14.85
N GLN A 89 -3.47 4.60 -14.29
CA GLN A 89 -2.94 5.69 -13.48
C GLN A 89 -3.65 5.67 -12.12
N CYS A 90 -3.05 5.01 -11.12
CA CYS A 90 -3.60 4.88 -9.77
C CYS A 90 -2.46 4.60 -8.78
N ASN A 91 -2.72 4.80 -7.49
CA ASN A 91 -1.71 4.76 -6.44
C ASN A 91 -1.19 3.34 -6.18
N THR A 92 -2.02 2.33 -6.43
CA THR A 92 -1.68 0.93 -6.12
C THR A 92 -1.08 0.17 -7.29
N ARG A 93 -0.99 0.77 -8.48
CA ARG A 93 -0.49 0.07 -9.67
C ARG A 93 0.94 -0.43 -9.49
N PHE A 94 1.83 0.42 -8.99
CA PHE A 94 3.22 0.02 -8.77
C PHE A 94 3.31 -1.12 -7.74
N LEU A 95 2.56 -1.00 -6.64
CA LEU A 95 2.51 -2.01 -5.58
C LEU A 95 2.00 -3.37 -6.12
N ARG A 96 0.94 -3.35 -6.91
CA ARG A 96 0.33 -4.52 -7.55
C ARG A 96 1.26 -5.19 -8.56
N GLU A 97 1.82 -4.42 -9.49
CA GLU A 97 2.58 -4.96 -10.63
C GLU A 97 4.03 -5.32 -10.28
N HIS A 98 4.64 -4.66 -9.28
CA HIS A 98 6.07 -4.83 -8.99
C HIS A 98 6.39 -5.37 -7.61
N LEU A 99 5.48 -5.19 -6.62
CA LEU A 99 5.73 -5.62 -5.23
C LEU A 99 4.85 -6.79 -4.78
N GLY A 100 4.00 -7.32 -5.68
CA GLY A 100 3.16 -8.48 -5.39
C GLY A 100 2.03 -8.20 -4.40
N TRP A 101 1.67 -6.93 -4.21
CA TRP A 101 0.52 -6.57 -3.39
C TRP A 101 -0.77 -7.07 -4.03
N GLN A 102 -1.70 -7.52 -3.19
CA GLN A 102 -3.01 -7.99 -3.61
C GLN A 102 -4.06 -7.00 -3.13
N GLY A 103 -5.09 -6.74 -3.94
CA GLY A 103 -6.08 -5.77 -3.50
C GLY A 103 -7.35 -5.77 -4.30
N LEU A 104 -8.30 -4.99 -3.80
CA LEU A 104 -9.57 -4.69 -4.42
C LEU A 104 -9.53 -3.25 -4.91
N MET A 105 -9.84 -3.04 -6.18
CA MET A 105 -10.05 -1.71 -6.71
C MET A 105 -11.49 -1.52 -7.14
N MET A 106 -11.98 -0.29 -7.02
CA MET A 106 -13.33 0.06 -7.45
C MET A 106 -13.35 1.40 -8.18
N ASP A 107 -14.18 1.47 -9.21
CA ASP A 107 -14.45 2.69 -9.96
C ASP A 107 -15.90 2.71 -10.45
N ALA A 108 -16.51 3.88 -10.60
CA ALA A 108 -17.92 3.99 -10.97
C ALA A 108 -18.21 3.53 -12.41
N ASN A 109 -17.24 3.65 -13.31
CA ASN A 109 -17.45 3.48 -14.75
C ASN A 109 -16.62 2.34 -15.35
N ASN A 110 -15.56 1.91 -14.69
CA ASN A 110 -14.60 0.95 -15.22
C ASN A 110 -14.62 -0.39 -14.48
N ALA A 111 -14.29 -1.46 -15.21
CA ALA A 111 -14.09 -2.80 -14.67
C ALA A 111 -12.93 -3.48 -15.40
N ASP A 112 -12.09 -4.19 -14.64
CA ASP A 112 -11.10 -5.11 -15.17
C ASP A 112 -10.83 -6.20 -14.14
N LEU A 113 -11.41 -7.38 -14.38
CA LEU A 113 -11.32 -8.51 -13.46
C LEU A 113 -9.91 -9.10 -13.38
N THR A 114 -9.06 -8.87 -14.39
CA THR A 114 -7.68 -9.38 -14.39
C THR A 114 -6.81 -8.71 -13.33
N ILE A 115 -7.18 -7.49 -12.93
CA ILE A 115 -6.55 -6.73 -11.86
C ILE A 115 -7.45 -6.59 -10.62
N ASN A 116 -8.59 -7.28 -10.57
CA ASN A 116 -9.60 -7.15 -9.50
C ASN A 116 -10.16 -5.71 -9.35
N LEU A 117 -10.36 -5.02 -10.47
CA LEU A 117 -11.10 -3.77 -10.57
C LEU A 117 -12.59 -4.04 -10.80
N ARG A 118 -13.42 -3.61 -9.87
CA ARG A 118 -14.88 -3.78 -9.88
C ARG A 118 -15.58 -2.46 -10.20
N ARG A 119 -16.58 -2.52 -11.08
CA ARG A 119 -17.41 -1.35 -11.36
C ARG A 119 -18.43 -1.15 -10.25
N GLU A 120 -18.21 -0.16 -9.39
CA GLU A 120 -19.05 0.18 -8.25
C GLU A 120 -19.10 1.69 -8.01
N MET A 121 -20.30 2.21 -7.74
CA MET A 121 -20.48 3.58 -7.28
C MET A 121 -20.44 3.60 -5.75
N ILE A 122 -19.37 4.17 -5.18
CA ILE A 122 -19.15 4.18 -3.74
C ILE A 122 -19.87 5.35 -3.09
N SER A 123 -20.43 5.10 -1.92
CA SER A 123 -21.03 6.09 -1.05
C SER A 123 -20.78 5.74 0.41
N PRO A 124 -20.91 6.70 1.34
CA PRO A 124 -20.84 6.41 2.77
C PRO A 124 -21.87 5.37 3.24
N LYS A 125 -22.96 5.17 2.49
CA LYS A 125 -24.05 4.25 2.87
C LYS A 125 -23.79 2.81 2.45
N ASN A 126 -23.04 2.58 1.37
CA ASN A 126 -22.84 1.24 0.82
C ASN A 126 -21.41 0.71 0.98
N ILE A 127 -20.47 1.52 1.49
CA ILE A 127 -19.06 1.12 1.54
C ILE A 127 -18.83 -0.19 2.30
N ASN A 128 -19.50 -0.38 3.44
CA ASN A 128 -19.38 -1.60 4.23
C ASN A 128 -19.97 -2.81 3.50
N ASP A 129 -21.09 -2.62 2.80
CA ASP A 129 -21.72 -3.67 2.01
C ASP A 129 -20.84 -4.09 0.83
N LEU A 130 -20.17 -3.12 0.19
CA LEU A 130 -19.22 -3.39 -0.90
C LEU A 130 -17.99 -4.14 -0.40
N LEU A 131 -17.41 -3.71 0.73
CA LEU A 131 -16.27 -4.42 1.34
C LEU A 131 -16.64 -5.85 1.70
N SER A 132 -17.83 -6.07 2.27
CA SER A 132 -18.35 -7.42 2.58
C SER A 132 -18.64 -8.24 1.32
N LYS A 133 -19.24 -7.63 0.29
CA LYS A 133 -19.59 -8.28 -0.99
C LYS A 133 -18.37 -8.88 -1.67
N TYR A 134 -17.21 -8.23 -1.56
CA TYR A 134 -15.96 -8.68 -2.17
C TYR A 134 -15.03 -9.40 -1.19
N GLU A 135 -15.57 -9.85 -0.04
CA GLU A 135 -14.83 -10.61 0.96
C GLU A 135 -13.54 -9.89 1.40
N THR A 136 -13.61 -8.55 1.47
CA THR A 136 -12.47 -7.73 1.85
C THR A 136 -12.09 -8.03 3.30
N PRO A 137 -10.82 -8.29 3.59
CA PRO A 137 -10.38 -8.55 4.96
C PRO A 137 -10.67 -7.36 5.88
N THR A 138 -11.00 -7.65 7.14
CA THR A 138 -11.24 -6.62 8.17
C THR A 138 -10.01 -5.75 8.47
N THR A 139 -8.82 -6.22 8.09
CA THR A 139 -7.55 -5.52 8.19
C THR A 139 -6.86 -5.49 6.84
N ILE A 140 -6.32 -4.34 6.45
CA ILE A 140 -5.57 -4.13 5.21
C ILE A 140 -4.34 -3.27 5.50
N ASP A 141 -3.32 -3.32 4.64
CA ASP A 141 -2.10 -2.52 4.78
C ASP A 141 -2.27 -1.10 4.23
N LEU A 142 -3.06 -0.94 3.16
CA LEU A 142 -3.32 0.35 2.52
C LEU A 142 -4.79 0.51 2.14
N LEU A 143 -5.39 1.62 2.58
CA LEU A 143 -6.62 2.15 2.03
C LEU A 143 -6.29 3.46 1.30
N SER A 144 -6.54 3.52 0.00
CA SER A 144 -6.42 4.74 -0.79
C SER A 144 -7.81 5.14 -1.29
N ILE A 145 -8.16 6.41 -1.13
CA ILE A 145 -9.46 6.95 -1.51
C ILE A 145 -9.21 8.19 -2.34
N ASP A 146 -9.63 8.15 -3.59
CA ASP A 146 -9.75 9.32 -4.44
C ASP A 146 -11.22 9.77 -4.46
N ILE A 147 -11.47 11.06 -4.18
CA ILE A 147 -12.81 11.64 -4.03
C ILE A 147 -13.03 12.86 -4.92
N GLU A 148 -12.23 13.03 -5.97
CA GLU A 148 -12.42 14.14 -6.94
C GLU A 148 -13.60 13.96 -7.89
#